data_AF-A0A258CWE0-F1
#
_entry.id   AF-A0A258CWE0-F1
#
_cell.length_a   1.000
_cell.length_b   1.000
_cell.length_c   1.000
_cell.angle_alpha   90.00
_cell.angle_beta   90.00
_cell.angle_gamma   90.00
#
_symmetry.space_group_name_H-M   'P 1'
#
loop_
_entity.id
_entity.type
_entity.pdbx_description
1 polymer ?
#
loop_
_entity_poly.entity_id
_entity_poly.type
_entity_poly.pdbx_seq_one_letter_code
_entity_poly.pdbx_strand_id
1 'polypeptide(L)' 'MLLFVVSGCVHMRIGMQVIIEDYVHGEGAKIAAVMANTFFAIAVGAACAYAVLKLSFGG' A
#
# COMPACT_ATOMS: atom_id res chain seq x y z
N MET A 1 2.59 -11.56 -12.68
CA MET A 1 1.51 -10.97 -11.85
C MET A 1 2.02 -10.37 -10.54
N LEU A 2 2.92 -11.02 -9.78
CA LEU A 2 3.45 -10.45 -8.53
C LEU A 2 4.13 -9.08 -8.69
N LEU A 3 4.99 -8.90 -9.70
CA LEU A 3 5.62 -7.60 -9.97
C LEU A 3 4.61 -6.50 -10.30
N PHE A 4 3.49 -6.85 -10.94
CA PHE A 4 2.40 -5.90 -11.21
C PHE A 4 1.71 -5.47 -9.91
N VAL A 5 1.42 -6.43 -9.01
CA VAL A 5 0.89 -6.14 -7.67
C VAL A 5 1.83 -5.22 -6.89
N VAL A 6 3.13 -5.51 -6.88
CA VAL A 6 4.13 -4.68 -6.20
C VAL A 6 4.18 -3.28 -6.79
N SER A 7 4.26 -3.16 -8.13
CA SER A 7 4.27 -1.87 -8.82
C SER A 7 3.02 -1.05 -8.48
N GLY A 8 1.83 -1.65 -8.53
CA GLY A 8 0.57 -1.00 -8.18
C GLY A 8 0.51 -0.54 -6.73
N CYS A 9 0.94 -1.37 -5.78
CA CYS A 9 0.97 -1.02 -4.35
C CYS A 9 1.97 0.11 -4.07
N VAL A 10 3.14 0.09 -4.71
CA VAL A 10 4.14 1.17 -4.59
C VAL A 10 3.61 2.47 -5.18
N HIS A 11 3.02 2.42 -6.38
CA HIS A 11 2.43 3.58 -7.04
C HIS A 11 1.31 4.21 -6.20
N MET A 12 0.42 3.40 -5.63
CA MET A 12 -0.63 3.86 -4.73
C MET A 12 -0.04 4.49 -3.46
N ARG A 13 0.95 3.85 -2.83
CA ARG A 13 1.61 4.38 -1.62
C ARG A 13 2.18 5.77 -1.85
N ILE A 14 2.96 5.97 -2.92
CA ILE A 14 3.58 7.28 -3.19
C ILE A 14 2.55 8.33 -3.60
N GLY A 15 1.53 7.97 -4.39
CA GLY A 15 0.48 8.90 -4.79
C GLY A 15 -0.35 9.39 -3.60
N MET A 16 -0.74 8.47 -2.71
CA MET A 16 -1.47 8.81 -1.49
C MET A 16 -0.61 9.60 -0.50
N GLN A 17 0.71 9.36 -0.46
CA GLN A 17 1.62 10.12 0.38
C GLN A 17 1.61 11.62 0.00
N VAL A 18 1.62 11.96 -1.29
CA VAL A 18 1.52 13.35 -1.76
C VAL A 18 0.21 13.99 -1.28
N ILE A 19 -0.92 13.29 -1.42
CA ILE A 19 -2.23 13.77 -0.93
C ILE A 19 -2.19 14.03 0.58
N ILE A 20 -1.62 13.11 1.37
CA ILE A 20 -1.52 13.28 2.83
C ILE A 20 -0.66 14.51 3.17
N GLU A 21 0.46 14.68 2.48
CA GLU A 21 1.39 15.79 2.71
C GLU A 21 0.76 17.15 2.38
N ASP A 22 -0.07 17.21 1.33
CA ASP A 22 -0.75 18.41 0.84
C ASP A 22 -1.97 18.80 1.70
N TYR A 23 -2.74 17.83 2.22
CA TYR A 23 -4.05 18.10 2.82
C TYR A 23 -4.13 17.87 4.34
N VAL A 24 -3.21 17.11 4.95
CA VAL A 24 -3.21 16.89 6.41
C VAL A 24 -2.33 17.91 7.10
N HIS A 25 -2.93 18.85 7.82
CA HIS A 25 -2.19 19.99 8.39
C HIS A 25 -1.65 19.73 9.80
N GLY A 26 -2.29 18.85 10.58
CA GLY A 26 -1.81 18.50 11.92
C GLY A 26 -0.60 17.55 11.85
N GLU A 27 0.50 17.90 12.51
CA GLU A 27 1.77 17.16 12.44
C GLU A 27 1.63 15.70 12.90
N GLY A 28 1.03 15.47 14.07
CA GLY A 28 0.79 14.11 14.57
C GLY A 28 -0.15 13.30 13.67
N ALA A 29 -1.20 13.93 13.15
CA ALA A 29 -2.14 13.29 12.23
C ALA A 29 -1.47 12.95 10.89
N LYS A 30 -0.60 13.81 10.37
CA LYS A 30 0.17 13.58 9.14
C LYS A 30 1.07 12.37 9.30
N ILE A 31 1.85 12.30 10.37
CA ILE A 31 2.75 11.18 10.65
C ILE A 31 1.95 9.87 10.77
N ALA A 32 0.86 9.87 11.55
CA ALA A 32 -0.02 8.71 11.68
C ALA A 32 -0.60 8.27 10.32
N ALA A 33 -1.05 9.22 9.49
CA ALA A 33 -1.58 8.93 8.16
C ALA A 33 -0.53 8.36 7.20
N VAL A 34 0.70 8.90 7.18
CA VAL A 34 1.79 8.38 6.34
C VAL A 34 2.20 6.96 6.76
N MET A 35 2.26 6.71 8.07
CA MET A 35 2.50 5.36 8.59
C MET A 35 1.38 4.41 8.17
N ALA A 36 0.12 4.79 8.40
CA ALA A 36 -1.04 4.00 8.02
C ALA A 36 -1.06 3.68 6.51
N ASN A 37 -0.77 4.67 5.64
CA ASN A 37 -0.66 4.48 4.20
C ASN A 37 0.41 3.43 3.84
N THR A 38 1.56 3.46 4.51
CA THR A 38 2.63 2.48 4.28
C THR A 38 2.21 1.08 4.72
N PHE A 39 1.67 0.93 5.93
CA PHE A 39 1.21 -0.38 6.43
C PHE A 39 0.05 -0.94 5.61
N PHE A 40 -0.87 -0.08 5.18
CA PHE A 40 -1.97 -0.46 4.28
C PHE A 40 -1.45 -1.01 2.96
N ALA A 41 -0.51 -0.32 2.31
CA ALA A 41 0.09 -0.79 1.06
C ALA A 41 0.81 -2.14 1.22
N ILE A 42 1.52 -2.35 2.33
CA ILE A 42 2.17 -3.63 2.66
C ILE A 42 1.13 -4.72 2.86
N ALA A 43 0.07 -4.46 3.65
CA ALA A 43 -0.97 -5.43 3.94
C ALA A 43 -1.72 -5.87 2.68
N VAL A 44 -2.12 -4.91 1.84
CA VAL A 44 -2.78 -5.17 0.56
C VAL A 44 -1.84 -5.94 -0.37
N GLY A 45 -0.59 -5.51 -0.51
CA GLY A 45 0.41 -6.20 -1.32
C GLY A 45 0.64 -7.65 -0.89
N ALA A 46 0.76 -7.90 0.42
CA ALA A 46 0.91 -9.23 0.99
C ALA A 46 -0.33 -10.10 0.77
N ALA A 47 -1.54 -9.56 0.99
CA ALA A 47 -2.79 -10.28 0.75
C ALA A 47 -2.95 -10.67 -0.73
N CYS A 48 -2.66 -9.74 -1.65
CA CYS A 48 -2.68 -10.01 -3.08
C CYS A 48 -1.61 -11.03 -3.49
N ALA A 49 -0.39 -10.90 -2.99
CA ALA A 49 0.69 -11.85 -3.28
C ALA A 49 0.33 -13.27 -2.78
N TYR A 50 -0.20 -13.38 -1.57
CA TYR A 50 -0.70 -14.64 -1.01
C TYR A 50 -1.80 -15.24 -1.89
N ALA A 51 -2.82 -14.47 -2.27
CA ALA A 51 -3.90 -14.95 -3.13
C ALA A 51 -3.39 -15.44 -4.49
N VAL A 52 -2.49 -14.67 -5.14
CA VAL A 52 -1.89 -15.06 -6.44
C VAL A 52 -1.12 -16.37 -6.31
N LEU A 53 -0.28 -16.51 -5.28
CA LEU A 53 0.48 -17.74 -5.05
C LEU A 53 -0.44 -18.92 -4.74
N LYS A 54 -1.44 -18.73 -3.87
CA LYS A 54 -2.42 -19.76 -3.49
C LYS A 54 -3.15 -20.29 -4.73
N LEU A 55 -3.67 -19.41 -5.57
CA LEU A 55 -4.34 -19.81 -6.82
C LEU A 55 -3.38 -20.47 -7.81
N SER A 56 -2.13 -20.00 -7.89
CA SER A 56 -1.13 -20.55 -8.82
C SER A 56 -0.67 -21.96 -8.45
N PHE A 57 -0.76 -22.35 -7.18
CA PHE A 57 -0.39 -23.69 -6.69
C PHE A 57 -1.60 -24.61 -6.44
N GLY A 58 -2.74 -24.34 -7.06
CA GLY A 58 -3.92 -25.22 -7.01
C GLY A 58 -4.84 -25.00 -5.81
N GLY A 59 -4.83 -23.80 -5.23
CA GLY A 59 -5.79 -23.37 -4.21
C GLY A 59 -7.17 -23.02 -4.75
#